data_AF-A0A7X7X8V1-F1
#
_entry.id   AF-A0A7X7X8V1-F1
#
_cell.length_a   1.000
_cell.length_b   1.000
_cell.length_c   1.000
_cell.angle_alpha   90.00
_cell.angle_beta   90.00
_cell.angle_gamma   90.00
#
_symmetry.space_group_name_H-M   'P 1'
#
loop_
_entity.id
_entity.type
_entity.pdbx_description
1 polymer ?
#
loop_
_entity_poly.entity_id
_entity_poly.type
_entity_poly.pdbx_seq_one_letter_code
_entity_poly.pdbx_strand_id
1 'polypeptide(L)'
;MKEHIDYVIEYLKKQPIKGCITGSCLLGYFENQDVDLFVYDEKSFTKILFNLYYNNNFLILDPLEKWKLDQYLNKEHGKAPFGITTIKFVYNTCIPVNVIFKKGCINAFSVLASFDMDIICKAYDIETRQYLDLSENLPNKQATWNKWNTNFYDPELWQIGRILRQLERVIKYHKRGYNTDAVCIKYIELIDEVQKFQNIFNSNNFSEKLAIRKNNTKIVKQICEVWLKTHEISDEQLELLKEKIKEI
;
A
#
# COMPACT_ATOMS: atom_id res chain seq x y z
N MET A 1 -21.37 -9.97 -6.42
CA MET A 1 -20.14 -9.32 -5.89
C MET A 1 -19.14 -9.03 -7.00
N LYS A 2 -18.63 -10.04 -7.73
CA LYS A 2 -17.74 -9.86 -8.89
C LYS A 2 -18.25 -8.81 -9.90
N GLU A 3 -19.52 -8.91 -10.29
CA GLU A 3 -20.14 -7.95 -11.23
C GLU A 3 -20.13 -6.51 -10.72
N HIS A 4 -20.25 -6.28 -9.41
CA HIS A 4 -20.15 -4.94 -8.84
C HIS A 4 -18.72 -4.39 -8.90
N ILE A 5 -17.72 -5.25 -8.69
CA ILE A 5 -16.30 -4.87 -8.83
C ILE A 5 -16.00 -4.55 -10.30
N ASP A 6 -16.42 -5.42 -11.23
CA ASP A 6 -16.25 -5.22 -12.67
C ASP A 6 -16.93 -3.91 -13.12
N TYR A 7 -18.15 -3.65 -12.64
CA TYR A 7 -18.85 -2.38 -12.90
C TYR A 7 -18.06 -1.18 -12.38
N VAL A 8 -17.56 -1.22 -11.14
CA VAL A 8 -16.79 -0.11 -10.57
C VAL A 8 -15.52 0.14 -11.37
N ILE A 9 -14.78 -0.91 -11.73
CA ILE A 9 -13.58 -0.80 -12.55
C ILE A 9 -13.93 -0.13 -13.89
N GLU A 10 -14.94 -0.64 -14.60
CA GLU A 10 -15.35 -0.08 -15.90
C GLU A 10 -15.91 1.34 -15.80
N TYR A 11 -16.57 1.68 -14.69
CA TYR A 11 -17.01 3.05 -14.39
C TYR A 11 -15.81 3.98 -14.21
N LEU A 12 -14.80 3.58 -13.44
CA LEU A 12 -13.61 4.37 -13.17
C LEU A 12 -12.72 4.54 -14.41
N LYS A 13 -12.62 3.52 -15.28
CA LYS A 13 -11.88 3.59 -16.55
C LYS A 13 -12.39 4.67 -17.51
N LYS A 14 -13.67 5.06 -17.39
CA LYS A 14 -14.32 6.07 -18.26
C LYS A 14 -14.13 7.50 -17.77
N GLN A 15 -13.53 7.70 -16.61
CA GLN A 15 -13.44 9.02 -15.99
C GLN A 15 -12.37 9.88 -16.69
N PRO A 16 -12.64 11.18 -16.94
CA PRO A 16 -11.72 12.08 -17.64
C PRO A 16 -10.64 12.64 -16.70
N ILE A 17 -9.81 11.73 -16.17
CA ILE A 17 -8.79 11.98 -15.15
C ILE A 17 -7.43 11.39 -15.56
N LYS A 18 -6.36 11.93 -14.98
CA LYS A 18 -5.02 11.34 -15.03
C LYS A 18 -4.83 10.45 -13.83
N GLY A 19 -4.69 9.15 -14.07
CA GLY A 19 -4.58 8.16 -13.01
C GLY A 19 -4.55 6.73 -13.52
N CYS A 20 -4.41 5.79 -12.61
CA CYS A 20 -4.50 4.37 -12.91
C CYS A 20 -5.28 3.60 -11.84
N ILE A 21 -5.96 2.54 -12.29
CA ILE A 21 -6.53 1.51 -11.43
C ILE A 21 -5.45 0.45 -11.19
N THR A 22 -5.22 0.06 -9.95
CA THR A 22 -4.12 -0.86 -9.58
C THR A 22 -4.46 -1.68 -8.33
N GLY A 23 -3.48 -2.37 -7.77
CA GLY A 23 -3.63 -3.18 -6.58
C GLY A 23 -4.28 -4.53 -6.86
N SER A 24 -4.87 -5.11 -5.83
CA SER A 24 -5.37 -6.49 -5.94
C SER A 24 -6.59 -6.65 -6.84
N CYS A 25 -7.28 -5.57 -7.23
CA CYS A 25 -8.38 -5.62 -8.20
C CYS A 25 -7.98 -6.20 -9.57
N LEU A 26 -6.68 -6.20 -9.90
CA LEU A 26 -6.15 -6.71 -11.16
C LEU A 26 -5.59 -8.14 -11.07
N LEU A 27 -5.69 -8.80 -9.91
CA LEU A 27 -5.21 -10.18 -9.68
C LEU A 27 -6.26 -11.26 -9.92
N GLY A 28 -7.46 -10.87 -10.39
CA GLY A 28 -8.64 -11.72 -10.43
C GLY A 28 -9.52 -11.53 -9.19
N TYR A 29 -10.70 -12.16 -9.20
CA TYR A 29 -11.70 -11.98 -8.14
C TYR A 29 -11.35 -12.74 -6.86
N PHE A 30 -11.53 -12.09 -5.71
CA PHE A 30 -11.58 -12.72 -4.39
C PHE A 30 -12.53 -11.94 -3.48
N GLU A 31 -12.94 -12.54 -2.37
CA GLU A 31 -13.88 -11.93 -1.44
C GLU A 31 -13.26 -10.73 -0.70
N ASN A 32 -14.06 -9.69 -0.44
CA ASN A 32 -13.63 -8.45 0.22
C ASN A 32 -12.54 -7.67 -0.55
N GLN A 33 -12.57 -7.77 -1.87
CA GLN A 33 -11.68 -7.01 -2.77
C GLN A 33 -12.08 -5.53 -2.83
N ASP A 34 -11.07 -4.67 -2.75
CA ASP A 34 -11.15 -3.23 -2.93
C ASP A 34 -10.63 -2.82 -4.31
N VAL A 35 -11.05 -1.64 -4.75
CA VAL A 35 -10.57 -1.00 -5.99
C VAL A 35 -9.72 0.20 -5.62
N ASP A 36 -8.43 0.14 -5.96
CA ASP A 36 -7.49 1.23 -5.73
C ASP A 36 -7.34 2.08 -6.99
N LEU A 37 -7.72 3.35 -6.90
CA LEU A 37 -7.55 4.36 -7.93
C LEU A 37 -6.49 5.37 -7.50
N PHE A 38 -5.33 5.35 -8.15
CA PHE A 38 -4.32 6.38 -7.99
C PHE A 38 -4.52 7.47 -9.03
N VAL A 39 -4.41 8.74 -8.62
CA VAL A 39 -4.44 9.89 -9.53
C VAL A 39 -3.12 10.66 -9.49
N TYR A 40 -2.75 11.23 -10.63
CA TYR A 40 -1.41 11.79 -10.85
C TYR A 40 -1.29 13.27 -10.48
N ASP A 41 -2.41 13.97 -10.36
CA ASP A 41 -2.47 15.39 -10.02
C ASP A 41 -3.70 15.74 -9.18
N GLU A 42 -3.63 16.86 -8.46
CA GLU A 42 -4.73 17.34 -7.62
C GLU A 42 -6.00 17.67 -8.41
N LYS A 43 -5.87 18.08 -9.68
CA LYS A 43 -7.01 18.41 -10.53
C LYS A 43 -7.84 17.15 -10.82
N SER A 44 -7.17 16.05 -11.13
CA SER A 44 -7.74 14.73 -11.36
C SER A 44 -8.32 14.16 -10.07
N PHE A 45 -7.63 14.33 -8.95
CA PHE A 45 -8.15 13.99 -7.62
C PHE A 45 -9.46 14.71 -7.32
N THR A 46 -9.49 16.04 -7.47
CA THR A 46 -10.70 16.85 -7.25
C THR A 46 -11.83 16.38 -8.16
N LYS A 47 -11.57 16.22 -9.46
CA LYS A 47 -12.59 15.77 -10.42
C LYS A 47 -13.23 14.44 -10.02
N ILE A 48 -12.43 13.42 -9.69
CA ILE A 48 -12.99 12.13 -9.33
C ILE A 48 -13.68 12.15 -7.97
N LEU A 49 -13.14 12.87 -6.99
CA LEU A 49 -13.78 13.03 -5.68
C LEU A 49 -15.19 13.61 -5.83
N PHE A 50 -15.33 14.69 -6.59
CA PHE A 50 -16.63 15.33 -6.83
C PHE A 50 -17.58 14.42 -7.64
N ASN A 51 -17.05 13.69 -8.63
CA ASN A 51 -17.83 12.73 -9.40
C ASN A 51 -18.42 11.61 -8.52
N LEU A 52 -17.61 11.05 -7.60
CA LEU A 52 -18.09 10.01 -6.68
C LEU A 52 -18.99 10.60 -5.59
N TYR A 53 -18.64 11.76 -5.03
CA TYR A 53 -19.40 12.41 -3.96
C TYR A 53 -20.85 12.74 -4.35
N TYR A 54 -21.09 13.16 -5.59
CA TYR A 54 -22.43 13.45 -6.10
C TYR A 54 -23.11 12.26 -6.79
N ASN A 55 -22.49 11.07 -6.77
CA ASN A 55 -23.10 9.85 -7.30
C ASN A 55 -23.70 9.04 -6.15
N ASN A 56 -25.03 8.92 -6.12
CA ASN A 56 -25.76 8.24 -5.04
C ASN A 56 -25.35 6.77 -4.80
N ASN A 57 -24.68 6.13 -5.75
CA ASN A 57 -24.18 4.77 -5.60
C ASN A 57 -22.86 4.68 -4.81
N PHE A 58 -22.15 5.80 -4.63
CA PHE A 58 -20.89 5.86 -3.90
C PHE A 58 -21.10 6.61 -2.58
N LEU A 59 -20.95 5.89 -1.47
CA LEU A 59 -21.18 6.43 -0.14
C LEU A 59 -19.88 6.49 0.65
N ILE A 60 -19.78 7.46 1.56
CA ILE A 60 -18.72 7.45 2.57
C ILE A 60 -19.38 7.02 3.88
N LEU A 61 -19.10 5.79 4.30
CA LEU A 61 -19.73 5.19 5.48
C LEU A 61 -18.94 5.48 6.76
N ASP A 62 -17.61 5.48 6.66
CA ASP A 62 -16.70 5.68 7.79
C ASP A 62 -16.64 7.17 8.20
N PRO A 63 -16.93 7.52 9.47
CA PRO A 63 -16.79 8.88 9.99
C PRO A 63 -15.41 9.50 9.78
N LEU A 64 -14.34 8.70 9.84
CA LEU A 64 -12.98 9.17 9.61
C LEU A 64 -12.78 9.60 8.15
N GLU A 65 -13.35 8.85 7.20
CA GLU A 65 -13.27 9.18 5.77
C GLU A 65 -14.11 10.42 5.43
N LYS A 66 -15.26 10.60 6.10
CA LYS A 66 -16.04 11.85 6.02
C LYS A 66 -15.23 13.04 6.52
N TRP A 67 -14.57 12.88 7.67
CA TRP A 67 -13.69 13.90 8.21
C TRP A 67 -12.54 14.22 7.25
N LYS A 68 -11.85 13.22 6.68
CA LYS A 68 -10.78 13.45 5.70
C LYS A 68 -11.28 14.24 4.48
N LEU A 69 -12.47 13.91 3.97
CA LEU A 69 -13.06 14.63 2.84
C LEU A 69 -13.38 16.09 3.22
N ASP A 70 -14.01 16.32 4.37
CA ASP A 70 -14.29 17.66 4.88
C ASP A 70 -13.01 18.49 5.02
N GLN A 71 -11.94 17.91 5.58
CA GLN A 71 -10.65 18.59 5.68
C GLN A 71 -10.08 18.93 4.30
N TYR A 72 -10.24 18.06 3.30
CA TYR A 72 -9.77 18.33 1.94
C TYR A 72 -10.57 19.45 1.25
N LEU A 73 -11.89 19.50 1.46
CA LEU A 73 -12.76 20.50 0.82
C LEU A 73 -12.68 21.88 1.47
N ASN A 74 -12.54 21.92 2.80
CA ASN A 74 -12.76 23.14 3.58
C ASN A 74 -11.49 23.78 4.15
N LYS A 75 -10.30 23.15 4.02
CA LYS A 75 -9.03 23.73 4.51
C LYS A 75 -8.02 24.00 3.40
N GLU A 76 -7.60 25.25 3.26
CA GLU A 76 -6.58 25.69 2.29
C GLU A 76 -5.21 24.99 2.48
N HIS A 77 -4.84 24.62 3.70
CA HIS A 77 -3.52 24.08 4.06
C HIS A 77 -3.50 22.58 4.39
N GLY A 78 -4.56 21.82 4.08
CA GLY A 78 -4.71 20.40 4.45
C GLY A 78 -4.30 19.38 3.37
N LYS A 79 -3.81 19.83 2.23
CA LYS A 79 -3.56 18.96 1.07
C LYS A 79 -2.27 18.15 1.27
N ALA A 80 -2.43 16.87 1.61
CA ALA A 80 -1.36 15.88 1.72
C ALA A 80 -0.16 16.29 2.63
N PRO A 81 -0.36 16.60 3.92
CA PRO A 81 0.74 16.98 4.83
C PRO A 81 1.89 15.95 4.89
N PHE A 82 1.61 14.69 4.54
CA PHE A 82 2.58 13.59 4.49
C PHE A 82 2.83 13.05 3.07
N GLY A 83 2.49 13.81 2.03
CA GLY A 83 2.70 13.43 0.63
C GLY A 83 1.73 12.36 0.09
N ILE A 84 0.70 11.98 0.85
CA ILE A 84 -0.39 11.10 0.41
C ILE A 84 -1.73 11.58 0.99
N THR A 85 -2.77 11.54 0.16
CA THR A 85 -4.17 11.73 0.55
C THR A 85 -4.97 10.55 0.02
N THR A 86 -5.79 9.95 0.87
CA THR A 86 -6.70 8.86 0.47
C THR A 86 -8.07 9.13 1.04
N ILE A 87 -9.09 9.04 0.19
CA ILE A 87 -10.50 9.05 0.58
C ILE A 87 -11.12 7.73 0.13
N LYS A 88 -11.73 7.00 1.07
CA LYS A 88 -12.40 5.74 0.79
C LYS A 88 -13.90 5.96 0.64
N PHE A 89 -14.40 5.57 -0.53
CA PHE A 89 -15.83 5.41 -0.83
C PHE A 89 -16.22 3.94 -0.72
N VAL A 90 -17.52 3.70 -0.67
CA VAL A 90 -18.13 2.38 -0.73
C VAL A 90 -19.19 2.41 -1.82
N TYR A 91 -18.95 1.68 -2.90
CA TYR A 91 -19.94 1.49 -3.96
C TYR A 91 -20.98 0.45 -3.55
N ASN A 92 -22.25 0.79 -3.75
CA ASN A 92 -23.41 -0.06 -3.46
C ASN A 92 -23.34 -0.73 -2.07
N THR A 93 -22.85 0.01 -1.07
CA THR A 93 -22.64 -0.45 0.32
C THR A 93 -21.70 -1.65 0.54
N CYS A 94 -21.06 -2.17 -0.51
CA CYS A 94 -20.27 -3.41 -0.40
C CYS A 94 -18.86 -3.36 -1.00
N ILE A 95 -18.57 -2.49 -1.97
CA ILE A 95 -17.25 -2.45 -2.62
C ILE A 95 -16.45 -1.23 -2.15
N PRO A 96 -15.37 -1.40 -1.38
CA PRO A 96 -14.47 -0.30 -1.05
C PRO A 96 -13.76 0.23 -2.30
N VAL A 97 -13.77 1.55 -2.46
CA VAL A 97 -13.08 2.25 -3.55
C VAL A 97 -12.17 3.31 -2.93
N ASN A 98 -10.86 3.07 -2.99
CA ASN A 98 -9.86 3.99 -2.46
C ASN A 98 -9.45 4.96 -3.56
N VAL A 99 -9.74 6.25 -3.40
CA VAL A 99 -9.20 7.30 -4.27
C VAL A 99 -7.95 7.86 -3.61
N ILE A 100 -6.81 7.76 -4.29
CA ILE A 100 -5.49 8.01 -3.73
C ILE A 100 -4.74 9.04 -4.57
N PHE A 101 -4.34 10.14 -3.94
CA PHE A 101 -3.37 11.07 -4.50
C PHE A 101 -2.06 10.94 -3.72
N LYS A 102 -0.97 10.61 -4.41
CA LYS A 102 0.36 10.47 -3.81
C LYS A 102 1.35 11.36 -4.53
N LYS A 103 1.97 12.28 -3.79
CA LYS A 103 2.96 13.22 -4.32
C LYS A 103 4.15 12.45 -4.90
N GLY A 104 4.59 12.85 -6.09
CA GLY A 104 5.69 12.21 -6.82
C GLY A 104 5.27 11.02 -7.70
N CYS A 105 4.02 10.55 -7.60
CA CYS A 105 3.49 9.53 -8.50
C CYS A 105 2.71 10.18 -9.65
N ILE A 106 3.39 10.48 -10.75
CA ILE A 106 2.86 11.26 -11.89
C ILE A 106 2.45 10.41 -13.11
N ASN A 107 2.64 9.10 -13.03
CA ASN A 107 2.27 8.13 -14.07
C ASN A 107 2.15 6.71 -13.46
N ALA A 108 1.61 5.76 -14.23
CA ALA A 108 1.42 4.38 -13.77
C ALA A 108 2.73 3.76 -13.26
N PHE A 109 3.85 3.95 -13.95
CA PHE A 109 5.14 3.41 -13.54
C PHE A 109 5.55 3.88 -12.13
N SER A 110 5.50 5.19 -11.87
CA SER A 110 5.83 5.78 -10.57
C SER A 110 4.90 5.36 -9.43
N VAL A 111 3.64 5.00 -9.73
CA VAL A 111 2.72 4.39 -8.76
C VAL A 111 3.19 2.97 -8.43
N LEU A 112 3.35 2.13 -9.46
CA LEU A 112 3.69 0.71 -9.32
C LEU A 112 5.07 0.51 -8.68
N ALA A 113 6.06 1.30 -9.08
CA ALA A 113 7.40 1.31 -8.51
C ALA A 113 7.42 1.67 -7.01
N SER A 114 6.31 2.17 -6.45
CA SER A 114 6.24 2.50 -5.03
C SER A 114 5.68 1.38 -4.14
N PHE A 115 5.23 0.28 -4.72
CA PHE A 115 4.75 -0.89 -3.99
C PHE A 115 5.89 -1.77 -3.50
N ASP A 116 5.62 -2.55 -2.46
CA ASP A 116 6.56 -3.47 -1.82
C ASP A 116 6.68 -4.82 -2.53
N MET A 117 5.58 -5.31 -3.12
CA MET A 117 5.48 -6.64 -3.72
C MET A 117 5.14 -6.56 -5.21
N ASP A 118 5.79 -7.40 -6.02
CA ASP A 118 5.72 -7.34 -7.47
C ASP A 118 4.35 -7.77 -8.04
N ILE A 119 3.66 -8.73 -7.43
CA ILE A 119 2.39 -9.26 -7.96
C ILE A 119 1.30 -8.19 -8.09
N ILE A 120 1.31 -7.18 -7.21
CA ILE A 120 0.38 -6.05 -7.25
C ILE A 120 0.88 -4.90 -8.11
N CYS A 121 2.04 -5.04 -8.77
CA CYS A 121 2.62 -4.04 -9.65
C CYS A 121 2.00 -4.11 -11.05
N LYS A 122 0.66 -4.08 -11.13
CA LYS A 122 -0.11 -4.02 -12.36
C LYS A 122 -1.01 -2.80 -12.32
N ALA A 123 -1.13 -2.08 -13.42
CA ALA A 123 -1.99 -0.92 -13.54
C ALA A 123 -2.71 -0.90 -14.88
N TYR A 124 -3.95 -0.42 -14.88
CA TYR A 124 -4.60 0.12 -16.06
C TYR A 124 -4.52 1.65 -15.98
N ASP A 125 -3.75 2.25 -16.88
CA ASP A 125 -3.62 3.70 -16.99
C ASP A 125 -4.83 4.29 -17.72
N ILE A 126 -5.55 5.21 -17.07
CA ILE A 126 -6.82 5.77 -17.55
C ILE A 126 -6.60 6.74 -18.71
N GLU A 127 -5.49 7.49 -18.70
CA GLU A 127 -5.19 8.49 -19.73
C GLU A 127 -4.83 7.83 -21.06
N THR A 128 -3.93 6.84 -21.01
CA THR A 128 -3.43 6.11 -22.18
C THR A 128 -4.29 4.91 -22.56
N ARG A 129 -5.14 4.43 -21.65
CA ARG A 129 -5.94 3.20 -21.77
C ARG A 129 -5.11 1.92 -21.93
N GLN A 130 -3.87 1.94 -21.45
CA GLN A 130 -2.93 0.84 -21.56
C GLN A 130 -2.74 0.14 -20.22
N TYR A 131 -2.44 -1.15 -20.29
CA TYR A 131 -1.98 -1.90 -19.14
C TYR A 131 -0.46 -1.80 -19.01
N LEU A 132 0.00 -1.55 -17.79
CA LEU A 132 1.40 -1.67 -17.40
C LEU A 132 1.52 -2.78 -16.36
N ASP A 133 2.43 -3.71 -16.59
CA ASP A 133 2.72 -4.81 -15.68
C ASP A 133 4.23 -4.83 -15.40
N LEU A 134 4.61 -4.57 -14.15
CA LEU A 134 5.99 -4.61 -13.68
C LEU A 134 6.29 -5.86 -12.85
N SER A 135 5.34 -6.80 -12.76
CA SER A 135 5.54 -8.05 -12.04
C SER A 135 6.49 -8.98 -12.80
N GLU A 136 7.19 -9.84 -12.07
CA GLU A 136 8.12 -10.81 -12.66
C GLU A 136 7.38 -12.00 -13.28
N ASN A 137 6.07 -12.12 -13.03
CA ASN A 137 5.20 -13.20 -13.53
C ASN A 137 5.78 -14.60 -13.28
N LEU A 138 6.34 -14.81 -12.09
CA LEU A 138 6.93 -16.08 -11.70
C LEU A 138 5.88 -17.21 -11.66
N PRO A 139 6.27 -18.46 -11.98
CA PRO A 139 5.36 -19.60 -11.96
C PRO A 139 4.84 -19.87 -10.54
N ASN A 140 3.79 -20.70 -10.44
CA ASN A 140 3.24 -21.20 -9.17
C ASN A 140 2.79 -20.11 -8.18
N LYS A 141 2.32 -18.96 -8.70
CA LYS A 141 1.90 -17.80 -7.88
C LYS A 141 2.99 -17.34 -6.91
N GLN A 142 4.25 -17.47 -7.31
CA GLN A 142 5.35 -16.95 -6.52
C GLN A 142 5.38 -15.42 -6.61
N ALA A 143 5.38 -14.77 -5.45
CA ALA A 143 5.56 -13.34 -5.32
C ALA A 143 7.01 -13.04 -4.94
N THR A 144 7.52 -11.91 -5.42
CA THR A 144 8.80 -11.36 -5.00
C THR A 144 8.65 -9.88 -4.62
N TRP A 145 9.70 -9.32 -4.03
CA TRP A 145 9.74 -7.90 -3.73
C TRP A 145 9.85 -7.09 -5.02
N ASN A 146 9.29 -5.89 -5.02
CA ASN A 146 9.27 -5.03 -6.20
C ASN A 146 10.66 -4.45 -6.50
N LYS A 147 11.33 -4.99 -7.52
CA LYS A 147 12.68 -4.55 -7.92
C LYS A 147 12.73 -3.11 -8.43
N TRP A 148 11.61 -2.53 -8.82
CA TRP A 148 11.51 -1.14 -9.26
C TRP A 148 11.40 -0.15 -8.09
N ASN A 149 11.15 -0.64 -6.87
CA ASN A 149 11.08 0.19 -5.69
C ASN A 149 12.47 0.45 -5.13
N THR A 150 12.98 1.66 -5.40
CA THR A 150 14.32 2.09 -5.01
C THR A 150 14.57 2.02 -3.50
N ASN A 151 13.53 2.06 -2.68
CA ASN A 151 13.66 1.98 -1.23
C ASN A 151 14.24 0.63 -0.76
N PHE A 152 14.14 -0.45 -1.55
CA PHE A 152 14.75 -1.74 -1.21
C PHE A 152 16.29 -1.76 -1.33
N TYR A 153 16.85 -0.75 -1.99
CA TYR A 153 18.29 -0.60 -2.19
C TYR A 153 18.86 0.56 -1.38
N ASP A 154 18.01 1.36 -0.75
CA ASP A 154 18.41 2.51 0.04
C ASP A 154 18.75 2.08 1.48
N PRO A 155 19.99 2.27 1.95
CA PRO A 155 20.39 1.88 3.30
C PRO A 155 19.83 2.82 4.38
N GLU A 156 19.12 3.89 4.02
CA GLU A 156 18.53 4.80 4.99
C GLU A 156 17.47 4.11 5.86
N LEU A 157 17.66 4.17 7.18
CA LEU A 157 16.76 3.57 8.16
C LEU A 157 15.29 3.98 7.99
N TRP A 158 15.04 5.20 7.55
CA TRP A 158 13.68 5.68 7.33
C TRP A 158 13.00 4.99 6.15
N GLN A 159 13.73 4.76 5.06
CA GLN A 159 13.21 4.04 3.88
C GLN A 159 12.95 2.58 4.21
N ILE A 160 13.88 1.94 4.94
CA ILE A 160 13.67 0.59 5.46
C ILE A 160 12.40 0.53 6.32
N GLY A 161 12.24 1.46 7.27
CA GLY A 161 11.03 1.52 8.09
C GLY A 161 9.74 1.69 7.28
N ARG A 162 9.75 2.48 6.20
CA ARG A 162 8.60 2.60 5.29
C ARG A 162 8.22 1.29 4.63
N ILE A 163 9.21 0.49 4.21
CA ILE A 163 8.99 -0.82 3.62
C ILE A 163 8.45 -1.79 4.68
N LEU A 164 9.06 -1.86 5.85
CA LEU A 164 8.67 -2.79 6.92
C LEU A 164 7.23 -2.56 7.41
N ARG A 165 6.70 -1.33 7.29
CA ARG A 165 5.27 -1.05 7.56
C ARG A 165 4.29 -1.72 6.60
N GLN A 166 4.76 -2.33 5.52
CA GLN A 166 3.92 -3.10 4.59
C GLN A 166 3.91 -4.61 4.90
N LEU A 167 4.59 -5.07 5.96
CA LEU A 167 4.85 -6.49 6.19
C LEU A 167 3.60 -7.36 6.27
N GLU A 168 2.50 -6.83 6.79
CA GLU A 168 1.20 -7.52 6.83
C GLU A 168 0.74 -8.03 5.45
N ARG A 169 1.21 -7.41 4.36
CA ARG A 169 0.92 -7.87 2.99
C ARG A 169 1.46 -9.26 2.70
N VAL A 170 2.59 -9.66 3.29
CA VAL A 170 3.15 -11.03 3.15
C VAL A 170 2.13 -12.06 3.60
N ILE A 171 1.54 -11.86 4.78
CA ILE A 171 0.54 -12.75 5.36
C ILE A 171 -0.76 -12.67 4.56
N LYS A 172 -1.21 -11.45 4.22
CA LYS A 172 -2.44 -11.21 3.45
C LYS A 172 -2.43 -11.93 2.10
N TYR A 173 -1.34 -11.82 1.33
CA TYR A 173 -1.26 -12.44 0.00
C TYR A 173 -0.97 -13.93 0.07
N HIS A 174 -0.29 -14.41 1.12
CA HIS A 174 -0.18 -15.85 1.37
C HIS A 174 -1.54 -16.50 1.59
N LYS A 175 -2.39 -15.90 2.44
CA LYS A 175 -3.78 -16.35 2.63
C LYS A 175 -4.63 -16.33 1.35
N ARG A 176 -4.19 -15.60 0.31
CA ARG A 176 -4.80 -15.57 -1.03
C ARG A 176 -4.19 -16.59 -2.00
N GLY A 177 -3.30 -17.46 -1.51
CA GLY A 177 -2.68 -18.54 -2.28
C GLY A 177 -1.44 -18.15 -3.06
N TYR A 178 -0.76 -17.05 -2.71
CA TYR A 178 0.54 -16.70 -3.26
C TYR A 178 1.67 -17.21 -2.37
N ASN A 179 2.78 -17.67 -2.95
CA ASN A 179 4.00 -17.90 -2.17
C ASN A 179 4.71 -16.55 -1.97
N THR A 180 4.77 -16.07 -0.73
CA THR A 180 5.36 -14.77 -0.36
C THR A 180 6.71 -14.88 0.35
N ASP A 181 7.32 -16.07 0.36
CA ASP A 181 8.54 -16.36 1.12
C ASP A 181 9.71 -15.46 0.70
N ALA A 182 9.89 -15.26 -0.61
CA ALA A 182 10.94 -14.40 -1.14
C ALA A 182 10.81 -12.94 -0.66
N VAL A 183 9.58 -12.46 -0.47
CA VAL A 183 9.30 -11.11 0.07
C VAL A 183 9.64 -11.06 1.56
N CYS A 184 9.25 -12.09 2.32
CA CYS A 184 9.52 -12.20 3.75
C CYS A 184 11.03 -12.26 4.02
N ILE A 185 11.78 -13.07 3.25
CA ILE A 185 13.24 -13.13 3.29
C ILE A 185 13.84 -11.74 3.03
N LYS A 186 13.34 -11.01 2.02
CA LYS A 186 13.82 -9.66 1.74
C LYS A 186 13.61 -8.70 2.91
N TYR A 187 12.50 -8.81 3.65
CA TYR A 187 12.30 -8.01 4.85
C TYR A 187 13.25 -8.39 5.98
N ILE A 188 13.58 -9.67 6.16
CA ILE A 188 14.60 -10.10 7.12
C ILE A 188 15.96 -9.48 6.77
N GLU A 189 16.35 -9.46 5.50
CA GLU A 189 17.57 -8.79 5.04
C GLU A 189 17.58 -7.30 5.44
N LEU A 190 16.49 -6.58 5.19
CA LEU A 190 16.39 -5.17 5.56
C LEU A 190 16.43 -4.95 7.07
N ILE A 191 15.82 -5.85 7.86
CA ILE A 191 15.91 -5.82 9.32
C ILE A 191 17.37 -5.99 9.77
N ASP A 192 18.11 -6.90 9.16
CA ASP A 192 19.52 -7.12 9.50
C ASP A 192 20.38 -5.88 9.22
N GLU A 193 20.08 -5.10 8.18
CA GLU A 193 20.71 -3.81 7.94
C GLU A 193 20.37 -2.78 9.04
N VAL A 194 19.12 -2.74 9.53
CA VAL A 194 18.74 -1.91 10.69
C VAL A 194 19.52 -2.32 11.95
N GLN A 195 19.72 -3.63 12.17
CA GLN A 195 20.46 -4.13 13.33
C GLN A 195 21.94 -3.72 13.27
N LYS A 196 22.55 -3.74 12.09
CA LYS A 196 23.95 -3.35 11.87
C LYS A 196 24.17 -1.83 11.95
N PHE A 197 23.13 -1.02 11.71
CA PHE A 197 23.27 0.44 11.69
C PHE A 197 23.86 0.98 13.00
N GLN A 198 24.95 1.74 12.90
CA GLN A 198 25.60 2.38 14.05
C GLN A 198 25.17 3.85 14.12
N ASN A 199 24.90 4.33 15.33
CA ASN A 199 24.59 5.74 15.50
C ASN A 199 25.83 6.59 15.21
N ILE A 200 25.72 7.47 14.21
CA ILE A 200 26.74 8.45 13.83
C ILE A 200 26.43 9.87 14.33
N PHE A 201 25.30 10.05 15.03
CA PHE A 201 24.81 11.34 15.50
C PHE A 201 24.99 11.50 17.02
N ASN A 202 25.48 12.66 17.43
CA ASN A 202 25.58 13.07 18.85
C ASN A 202 24.24 13.59 19.38
N SER A 203 23.18 12.79 19.28
CA SER A 203 21.83 13.14 19.75
C SER A 203 21.25 12.02 20.60
N ASN A 204 20.96 12.31 21.87
CA ASN A 204 20.34 11.35 22.80
C ASN A 204 18.97 10.87 22.27
N ASN A 205 18.17 11.78 21.72
CA ASN A 205 16.85 11.46 21.14
C ASN A 205 17.00 10.48 19.96
N PHE A 206 18.01 10.67 19.10
CA PHE A 206 18.25 9.73 18.01
C PHE A 206 18.69 8.35 18.54
N SER A 207 19.58 8.31 19.53
CA SER A 207 20.03 7.06 20.15
C SER A 207 18.85 6.26 20.74
N GLU A 208 17.96 6.92 21.47
CA GLU A 208 16.77 6.29 22.06
C GLU A 208 15.84 5.73 20.98
N LYS A 209 15.53 6.52 19.94
CA LYS A 209 14.70 6.06 18.81
C LYS A 209 15.34 4.90 18.07
N LEU A 210 16.65 4.91 17.87
CA LEU A 210 17.38 3.82 17.24
C LEU A 210 17.29 2.55 18.09
N ALA A 211 17.43 2.64 19.42
CA ALA A 211 17.30 1.50 20.31
C ALA A 211 15.89 0.89 20.26
N ILE A 212 14.83 1.72 20.30
CA ILE A 212 13.44 1.27 20.12
C ILE A 212 13.29 0.55 18.78
N ARG A 213 13.75 1.17 17.68
CA ARG A 213 13.67 0.60 16.34
C ARG A 213 14.39 -0.75 16.24
N LYS A 214 15.58 -0.89 16.83
CA LYS A 214 16.31 -2.17 16.84
C LYS A 214 15.59 -3.24 17.67
N ASN A 215 15.03 -2.89 18.82
CA ASN A 215 14.27 -3.83 19.63
C ASN A 215 13.01 -4.31 18.88
N ASN A 216 12.27 -3.39 18.26
CA ASN A 216 11.05 -3.72 17.54
C ASN A 216 11.33 -4.56 16.28
N THR A 217 12.35 -4.18 15.50
CA THR A 217 12.74 -4.97 14.31
C THR A 217 13.23 -6.38 14.68
N LYS A 218 13.86 -6.57 15.86
CA LYS A 218 14.24 -7.91 16.35
C LYS A 218 13.01 -8.80 16.60
N ILE A 219 11.95 -8.25 17.21
CA ILE A 219 10.68 -8.97 17.42
C ILE A 219 10.05 -9.30 16.06
N VAL A 220 9.99 -8.33 15.15
CA VAL A 220 9.44 -8.54 13.79
C VAL A 220 10.21 -9.64 13.05
N LYS A 221 11.56 -9.68 13.15
CA LYS A 221 12.37 -10.74 12.54
C LYS A 221 12.01 -12.12 13.09
N GLN A 222 11.81 -12.27 14.39
CA GLN A 222 11.40 -13.54 15.00
C GLN A 222 10.04 -14.00 14.46
N ILE A 223 9.08 -13.08 14.30
CA ILE A 223 7.77 -13.38 13.70
C ILE A 223 7.95 -13.86 12.25
N CYS A 224 8.79 -13.18 11.46
CA CYS A 224 9.08 -13.59 10.08
C CYS A 224 9.73 -14.98 9.99
N GLU A 225 10.69 -15.27 10.87
CA GLU A 225 11.38 -16.57 10.89
C GLU A 225 10.47 -17.72 11.28
N VAL A 226 9.51 -17.49 12.19
CA VAL A 226 8.47 -18.47 12.52
C VAL A 226 7.51 -18.62 11.33
N TRP A 227 7.04 -17.50 10.77
CA TRP A 227 6.16 -17.49 9.60
C TRP A 227 6.74 -18.25 8.41
N LEU A 228 8.03 -18.09 8.10
CA LEU A 228 8.69 -18.83 7.01
C LEU A 228 8.75 -20.35 7.25
N LYS A 229 8.67 -20.80 8.50
CA LYS A 229 8.70 -22.24 8.85
C LYS A 229 7.32 -22.86 8.88
N THR A 230 6.31 -22.11 9.31
CA THR A 230 4.97 -22.66 9.62
C THR A 230 3.88 -22.15 8.69
N HIS A 231 4.06 -20.98 8.06
CA HIS A 231 3.02 -20.22 7.37
C HIS A 231 1.77 -19.98 8.22
N GLU A 232 1.94 -20.02 9.55
CA GLU A 232 0.91 -19.83 10.54
C GLU A 232 1.29 -18.64 11.44
N ILE A 233 0.28 -17.85 11.80
CA ILE A 233 0.41 -16.73 12.72
C ILE A 233 -0.87 -16.63 13.55
N SER A 234 -0.74 -16.54 14.87
CA SER A 234 -1.89 -16.31 15.75
C SER A 234 -2.39 -14.88 15.65
N ASP A 235 -3.63 -14.61 16.06
CA ASP A 235 -4.18 -13.25 16.09
C ASP A 235 -3.36 -12.33 17.02
N GLU A 236 -2.88 -12.86 18.15
CA GLU A 236 -1.99 -12.14 19.07
C GLU A 236 -0.66 -11.77 18.42
N GLN A 237 -0.04 -12.70 17.68
CA GLN A 237 1.20 -12.43 16.94
C GLN A 237 0.97 -11.42 15.81
N LEU A 238 -0.18 -11.48 15.15
CA LEU A 238 -0.54 -10.54 14.10
C LEU A 238 -0.74 -9.13 14.68
N GLU A 239 -1.46 -8.97 15.79
CA GLU A 239 -1.61 -7.67 16.46
C GLU A 239 -0.27 -7.13 16.99
N LEU A 240 0.57 -7.99 17.57
CA LEU A 240 1.92 -7.61 17.97
C LEU A 240 2.74 -7.12 16.76
N LEU A 241 2.65 -7.82 15.63
CA LEU A 241 3.29 -7.37 14.40
C LEU A 241 2.80 -5.97 14.00
N LYS A 242 1.47 -5.74 13.99
CA LYS A 242 0.88 -4.44 13.62
C LYS A 242 1.35 -3.30 14.52
N GLU A 243 1.48 -3.57 15.82
CA GLU A 243 1.98 -2.62 16.80
C GLU A 243 3.45 -2.29 16.53
N LYS A 244 4.30 -3.32 16.43
CA LYS A 244 5.75 -3.13 16.29
C LYS A 244 6.16 -2.49 14.98
N ILE A 245 5.47 -2.76 13.87
CA ILE A 245 5.76 -2.06 12.61
C ILE A 245 5.40 -0.57 12.64
N LYS A 246 4.40 -0.14 13.43
CA LYS A 246 4.05 1.28 13.56
C LYS A 246 5.09 2.08 14.32
N GLU A 247 5.79 1.43 15.23
CA GLU A 247 6.85 2.01 16.07
C GLU A 247 8.25 1.98 15.40
N ILE A 248 8.37 1.41 14.20
CA ILE A 248 9.58 1.40 13.36
C ILE A 248 9.58 2.63 12.45
#